data_AF-A0A7J8FJA8-F1
#
_entry.id   AF-A0A7J8FJA8-F1
#
_cell.length_a   1.000
_cell.length_b   1.000
_cell.length_c   1.000
_cell.angle_alpha   90.00
_cell.angle_beta   90.00
_cell.angle_gamma   90.00
#
_symmetry.space_group_name_H-M   'P 1'
#
loop_
_entity.id
_entity.type
_entity.pdbx_description
1 polymer ?
#
loop_
_entity_poly.entity_id
_entity_poly.type
_entity_poly.pdbx_seq_one_letter_code
_entity_poly.pdbx_strand_id
1 'polypeptide(L)' 'MCLSAEHTGISEYGCMLEIKGVRTFPDGSSVVDAIGISRFRVLSHHHRDGYNIADVEYLEDKKAPHECLR' A
#
# COMPACT_ATOMS: atom_id res chain seq x y z
N MET A 1 6.04 -4.02 1.86
CA MET A 1 5.02 -4.51 2.81
C MET A 1 4.82 -6.00 2.57
N CYS A 2 4.56 -6.76 3.64
CA CYS A 2 4.76 -8.21 3.73
C CYS A 2 4.34 -8.99 2.48
N LEU A 3 5.34 -9.34 1.66
CA LEU A 3 5.22 -10.41 0.69
C LEU A 3 5.22 -11.71 1.49
N SER A 4 4.27 -12.61 1.24
CA SER A 4 4.39 -13.97 1.75
C SER A 4 5.75 -14.52 1.29
N ALA A 5 6.43 -15.28 2.14
CA ALA A 5 7.81 -15.74 1.93
C ALA A 5 8.03 -16.50 0.61
N GLU A 6 6.97 -16.85 -0.11
CA GLU A 6 6.98 -17.59 -1.37
C GLU A 6 6.77 -16.71 -2.63
N HIS A 7 6.49 -15.41 -2.47
CA HIS A 7 6.39 -14.47 -3.60
C HIS A 7 7.58 -13.50 -3.62
N THR A 8 8.57 -13.82 -4.44
CA THR A 8 9.77 -13.00 -4.71
C THR A 8 9.50 -11.75 -5.57
N GLY A 9 8.24 -11.38 -5.79
CA GLY A 9 7.82 -10.29 -6.68
C GLY A 9 7.01 -9.20 -6.00
N ILE A 10 7.04 -7.99 -6.57
CA ILE A 10 6.17 -6.88 -6.18
C ILE A 10 4.75 -7.17 -6.68
N SER A 11 3.75 -7.00 -5.82
CA SER A 11 2.33 -7.17 -6.18
C SER A 11 1.91 -6.17 -7.25
N GLU A 12 1.07 -6.59 -8.20
CA GLU A 12 0.51 -5.72 -9.24
C GLU A 12 -0.43 -4.64 -8.67
N TYR A 13 -0.98 -4.84 -7.47
CA TYR A 13 -1.89 -3.91 -6.82
C TYR A 13 -1.48 -3.64 -5.37
N GLY A 14 -1.84 -2.45 -4.87
CA GLY A 14 -1.55 -2.05 -3.51
C GLY A 14 -2.52 -1.00 -2.96
N CYS A 15 -2.25 -0.57 -1.73
CA CYS A 15 -3.00 0.45 -1.01
C CYS A 15 -2.05 1.54 -0.54
N MET A 16 -2.39 2.80 -0.80
CA MET A 16 -1.71 3.95 -0.25
C MET A 16 -2.11 4.10 1.21
N LEU A 17 -1.13 4.24 2.10
CA LEU A 17 -1.34 4.37 3.53
C LEU A 17 -0.95 5.78 4.01
N GLU A 18 -1.78 6.37 4.86
CA GLU A 18 -1.45 7.59 5.60
C GLU A 18 -1.01 7.22 7.02
N ILE A 19 0.19 7.65 7.42
CA ILE A 19 0.73 7.40 8.77
C ILE A 19 0.01 8.29 9.78
N LYS A 20 -0.59 7.69 10.80
CA LYS A 20 -1.25 8.38 11.92
C LYS A 20 -0.38 8.47 13.15
N GLY A 21 0.55 7.54 13.33
CA GLY A 21 1.43 7.54 14.47
C GLY A 21 2.56 6.54 14.33
N VAL A 22 3.63 6.76 15.10
CA VAL A 22 4.76 5.84 15.22
C VAL A 22 5.08 5.70 16.70
N ARG A 23 5.22 4.46 17.16
CA ARG A 23 5.71 4.13 18.50
C ARG A 23 6.97 3.29 18.36
N THR A 24 8.10 3.84 18.80
CA THR A 24 9.39 3.15 18.84
C THR A 24 9.60 2.51 20.22
N PHE A 25 10.16 1.31 20.23
CA PHE A 25 10.46 0.53 21.42
C PHE A 25 11.97 0.56 21.71
N PRO A 26 12.41 0.32 22.97
CA PRO A 26 13.82 0.36 23.35
C PRO A 26 14.72 -0.66 22.63
N ASP A 27 14.15 -1.72 22.06
CA ASP A 27 14.86 -2.72 21.25
C ASP A 27 15.13 -2.24 19.81
N GLY A 28 14.73 -1.01 19.47
CA GLY A 28 14.87 -0.43 18.14
C GLY A 28 13.72 -0.77 17.19
N SER A 29 12.76 -1.62 17.59
CA SER A 29 11.56 -1.89 16.79
C SER A 29 10.59 -0.71 16.83
N SER A 30 9.69 -0.63 15.85
CA SER A 30 8.65 0.40 15.82
C SER A 30 7.34 -0.16 15.30
N VAL A 31 6.23 0.28 15.90
CA VAL A 31 4.88 0.07 15.40
C VAL A 31 4.41 1.35 14.72
N VAL A 32 3.98 1.23 13.47
CA VAL A 32 3.44 2.33 12.67
C VAL A 32 1.94 2.13 12.57
N ASP A 33 1.17 3.09 13.08
CA ASP A 33 -0.27 3.15 12.90
C ASP A 33 -0.56 3.89 11.59
N ALA A 34 -1.27 3.25 10.67
CA ALA A 34 -1.60 3.83 9.38
C ALA A 34 -3.00 3.44 8.92
N ILE A 35 -3.60 4.29 8.08
CA ILE A 35 -4.91 4.04 7.47
C ILE A 35 -4.79 3.96 5.96
N GLY A 36 -5.57 3.08 5.33
CA GLY A 36 -5.65 3.00 3.87
C GLY A 36 -6.48 4.15 3.31
N ILE A 37 -5.94 4.89 2.34
CA ILE A 37 -6.59 6.06 1.74
C ILE A 37 -6.98 5.87 0.27
N SER A 38 -6.27 5.01 -0.47
CA SER A 38 -6.58 4.78 -1.89
C SER A 38 -5.99 3.46 -2.39
N ARG A 39 -6.61 2.86 -3.41
CA ARG A 39 -6.08 1.68 -4.11
C ARG A 39 -5.31 2.12 -5.35
N PHE A 40 -4.28 1.36 -5.69
CA PHE A 40 -3.50 1.61 -6.90
C PHE A 40 -3.10 0.32 -7.60
N ARG A 41 -2.82 0.44 -8.91
CA ARG A 41 -2.14 -0.57 -9.72
C ARG A 41 -0.70 -0.12 -9.99
N VAL A 42 0.23 -1.05 -9.93
CA VAL A 42 1.65 -0.85 -10.25
C VAL A 42 1.85 -0.90 -11.76
N LEU A 43 2.48 0.14 -12.31
CA LEU A 43 2.84 0.25 -13.73
C LEU A 43 4.26 -0.24 -13.98
N SER A 44 5.19 0.13 -13.09
CA SER A 44 6.60 -0.23 -13.14
C SER A 44 7.12 -0.38 -11.72
N HIS A 45 8.22 -1.13 -11.54
CA HIS A 45 8.89 -1.20 -10.25
C HIS A 45 10.41 -1.14 -10.39
N HIS A 46 11.03 -0.51 -9.40
CA HIS A 46 12.46 -0.29 -9.32
C HIS A 46 12.95 -0.45 -7.88
N HIS A 47 14.26 -0.54 -7.73
CA HIS A 47 14.91 -0.59 -6.43
C HIS A 47 15.85 0.60 -6.29
N ARG A 48 15.79 1.30 -5.16
CA ARG A 48 16.66 2.43 -4.84
C ARG A 48 16.95 2.42 -3.35
N ASP A 49 18.24 2.44 -2.99
CA ASP A 49 18.73 2.53 -1.61
C ASP A 49 18.12 1.50 -0.63
N GLY A 50 17.87 0.27 -1.08
CA GLY A 50 17.26 -0.77 -0.23
C GLY A 50 15.74 -0.77 -0.21
N TYR A 51 15.10 0.21 -0.87
CA TYR A 51 13.65 0.36 -0.92
C TYR A 51 13.09 0.05 -2.31
N ASN A 52 11.90 -0.55 -2.32
CA ASN A 52 11.13 -0.74 -3.54
C ASN A 52 10.38 0.55 -3.88
N ILE A 53 10.53 1.02 -5.11
CA ILE A 53 9.82 2.17 -5.68
C ILE A 53 8.97 1.66 -6.84
N ALA A 54 7.80 2.26 -7.06
CA ALA A 54 6.91 1.91 -8.14
C ALA A 54 6.25 3.16 -8.73
N ASP A 55 6.10 3.18 -10.05
CA ASP A 55 5.15 4.09 -10.70
C ASP A 55 3.76 3.44 -10.60
N VAL A 56 2.74 4.22 -10.24
CA VAL A 56 1.41 3.70 -9.93
C VAL A 56 0.30 4.53 -10.57
N GLU A 57 -0.82 3.88 -10.86
CA GLU A 57 -2.09 4.53 -11.22
C GLU A 57 -3.12 4.28 -10.10
N TYR A 58 -3.86 5.32 -9.71
CA TYR A 58 -4.92 5.20 -8.70
C TYR A 58 -6.20 4.61 -9.30
N LEU A 59 -6.87 3.78 -8.51
CA LEU A 59 -8.11 3.12 -8.88
C LEU A 59 -9.30 3.81 -8.22
N GLU A 60 -10.32 4.09 -9.02
CA GLU A 60 -11.63 4.55 -8.54
C GLU A 60 -12.65 3.42 -8.51
N ASP A 61 -13.53 3.45 -7.52
CA ASP A 61 -14.53 2.41 -7.38
C ASP A 61 -15.67 2.53 -8.37
N LYS A 62 -15.96 1.36 -8.94
CA LYS A 62 -17.25 0.94 -9.50
C LYS A 62 -18.40 1.14 -8.54
N LYS A 63 -19.15 2.25 -8.55
CA LYS A 63 -20.43 2.29 -7.80
C LYS A 63 -21.30 1.11 -8.23
N ALA A 64 -21.81 0.36 -7.26
CA ALA A 64 -22.72 -0.74 -7.57
C ALA A 64 -24.02 -0.17 -8.20
N PRO A 65 -24.64 -0.85 -9.18
CA PRO A 65 -25.83 -0.35 -9.88
C PRO A 65 -26.98 0.10 -8.96
N HIS A 66 -27.07 -0.50 -7.77
CA HIS A 66 -28.13 -0.24 -6.80
C HIS A 66 -27.82 0.88 -5.79
N GLU A 67 -26.61 1.44 -5.78
CA GLU A 67 -26.19 2.49 -4.85
C GLU A 67 -26.43 3.91 -5.37
N CYS A 68 -26.83 4.05 -6.64
CA CYS A 68 -27.14 5.35 -7.28
C CYS A 68 -28.60 5.80 -7.07
N LEU A 69 -29.40 5.06 -6.28
CA LEU A 69 -30.83 5.33 -6.04
C LEU A 69 -31.14 5.86 -4.62
N ARG A 70 -30.19 6.52 -3.96
CA ARG A 70 -30.46 7.22 -2.69
C ARG A 70 -30.28 8.72 -2.84
#